data_AF-A0A7S4RUV7-F1
#
_entry.id   AF-A0A7S4RUV7-F1
#
_cell.length_a   1.000
_cell.length_b   1.000
_cell.length_c   1.000
_cell.angle_alpha   90.00
_cell.angle_beta   90.00
_cell.angle_gamma   90.00
#
_symmetry.space_group_name_H-M   'P 1'
#
loop_
_entity.id
_entity.type
_entity.pdbx_description
1 polymer ?
#
loop_
_entity_poly.entity_id
_entity_poly.type
_entity_poly.pdbx_seq_one_letter_code
_entity_poly.pdbx_strand_id
1 'polypeptide(L)'
;KSCSRVSLETGVAGDRPAAGMAETVSNTLWKVVVSVHRGWTTMTYPIGILFLHNCHWPSTKESARSFWMMTLSMWLPVSLGLHYTTWSSSRSLFSRYVGHFLWFSVWDCMLVFPLSGKLAEAVFSRKECTNRLFNHAEGTEQFNGPKIVILGNGPSLALGDPLGAAIDSMDEVVRFNNFQMKTSGLEAWTG
;
A
#
# COMPACT_ATOMS: atom_id res chain seq x y z
N LYS A 1 -17.84 60.28 -37.21
CA LYS A 1 -18.43 59.06 -37.80
C LYS A 1 -18.86 58.16 -36.64
N SER A 2 -20.14 58.21 -36.31
CA SER A 2 -20.75 57.50 -35.17
C SER A 2 -21.05 56.06 -35.58
N CYS A 3 -20.59 55.08 -34.80
CA CYS A 3 -20.84 53.66 -35.04
C CYS A 3 -21.94 53.20 -34.07
N SER A 4 -23.17 53.15 -34.55
CA SER A 4 -24.31 52.62 -33.81
C SER A 4 -24.22 51.11 -33.73
N ARG A 5 -24.02 50.59 -32.52
CA ARG A 5 -24.03 49.15 -32.22
C ARG A 5 -25.49 48.72 -32.10
N VAL A 6 -25.98 48.01 -33.12
CA VAL A 6 -27.30 47.36 -33.11
C VAL A 6 -27.21 46.16 -32.18
N SER A 7 -27.88 46.23 -31.03
CA SER A 7 -28.16 45.08 -30.17
C SER A 7 -29.23 44.23 -30.86
N LEU A 8 -28.85 43.05 -31.33
CA LEU A 8 -29.79 42.02 -31.76
C LEU A 8 -30.15 41.18 -30.52
N GLU A 9 -31.22 41.57 -29.84
CA GLU A 9 -31.93 40.70 -28.92
C GLU A 9 -32.79 39.74 -29.75
N THR A 10 -32.32 38.51 -29.93
CA THR A 10 -33.18 37.40 -30.32
C THR A 10 -33.38 36.50 -29.13
N GLY A 11 -34.50 36.70 -28.46
CA GLY A 11 -35.03 35.78 -27.48
C GLY A 11 -35.38 34.44 -28.13
N VAL A 12 -34.83 33.38 -27.56
CA VAL A 12 -35.48 32.07 -27.51
C VAL A 12 -35.34 31.60 -26.07
N ALA A 13 -36.25 32.07 -25.21
CA ALA A 13 -36.47 31.50 -23.89
C ALA A 13 -37.17 30.15 -24.08
N GLY A 14 -36.40 29.15 -24.49
CA GLY A 14 -36.81 27.76 -24.48
C GLY A 14 -36.53 27.18 -23.11
N ASP A 15 -37.58 26.82 -22.38
CA ASP A 15 -37.52 26.03 -21.15
C ASP A 15 -36.62 24.80 -21.32
N ARG A 16 -35.39 24.87 -20.79
CA ARG A 16 -34.59 23.69 -20.44
C ARG A 16 -34.15 23.74 -18.96
N PRO A 17 -35.06 23.78 -18.00
CA PRO A 17 -34.71 23.76 -16.57
C PRO A 17 -34.08 22.42 -16.13
N ALA A 18 -34.27 21.33 -16.90
CA ALA A 18 -33.76 20.00 -16.52
C ALA A 18 -32.25 19.81 -16.76
N ALA A 19 -31.67 20.45 -17.77
CA ALA A 19 -30.26 20.26 -18.13
C ALA A 19 -29.30 20.90 -17.10
N GLY A 20 -29.61 22.11 -16.62
CA GLY A 20 -28.82 22.79 -15.59
C GLY A 20 -28.90 22.11 -14.22
N MET A 21 -30.04 21.47 -13.90
CA MET A 21 -30.21 20.76 -12.63
C MET A 21 -29.39 19.47 -12.59
N ALA A 22 -29.37 18.70 -13.68
CA ALA A 22 -28.56 17.49 -13.81
C ALA A 22 -27.05 17.78 -13.75
N GLU A 23 -26.60 18.86 -14.39
CA GLU A 23 -25.21 19.31 -14.35
C GLU A 23 -24.78 19.75 -12.94
N THR A 24 -25.69 20.40 -12.20
CA THR A 24 -25.44 20.83 -10.82
C THR A 24 -25.35 19.64 -9.85
N VAL A 25 -26.20 18.63 -10.00
CA VAL A 25 -26.16 17.40 -9.19
C VAL A 25 -24.88 16.61 -9.47
N SER A 26 -24.52 16.44 -10.74
CA SER A 26 -23.28 15.77 -11.16
C SER A 26 -22.03 16.45 -10.57
N ASN A 27 -21.95 17.78 -10.68
CA ASN A 27 -20.84 18.56 -10.14
C ASN A 27 -20.76 18.48 -8.60
N THR A 28 -21.90 18.42 -7.92
CA THR A 28 -21.94 18.27 -6.46
C THR A 28 -21.47 16.90 -6.04
N LEU A 29 -21.95 15.85 -6.70
CA LEU A 29 -21.56 14.46 -6.43
C LEU A 29 -20.07 14.25 -6.70
N TRP A 30 -19.54 14.81 -7.79
CA TRP A 30 -18.12 14.77 -8.11
C TRP A 30 -17.25 15.44 -7.04
N LYS A 31 -17.67 16.58 -6.49
CA LYS A 31 -16.96 17.23 -5.38
C LYS A 31 -16.92 16.34 -4.13
N VAL A 32 -18.01 15.64 -3.81
CA VAL A 32 -18.05 14.68 -2.70
C VAL A 32 -17.07 13.53 -2.95
N VAL A 33 -17.10 12.93 -4.14
CA VAL A 33 -16.19 11.84 -4.52
C VAL A 33 -14.73 12.28 -4.43
N VAL A 34 -14.38 13.44 -4.98
CA VAL A 34 -13.01 13.99 -4.90
C VAL A 34 -12.61 14.26 -3.45
N SER A 35 -13.52 14.77 -2.63
CA SER A 35 -13.25 15.03 -1.22
C SER A 35 -13.02 13.74 -0.43
N VAL A 36 -13.84 12.72 -0.65
CA VAL A 36 -13.67 11.39 -0.04
C VAL A 36 -12.36 10.76 -0.48
N HIS A 37 -12.03 10.82 -1.77
CA HIS A 37 -10.77 10.30 -2.29
C HIS A 37 -9.56 11.00 -1.66
N ARG A 38 -9.57 12.34 -1.58
CA ARG A 38 -8.49 13.09 -0.93
C ARG A 38 -8.34 12.74 0.55
N GLY A 39 -9.47 12.58 1.26
CA GLY A 39 -9.49 12.09 2.64
C GLY A 39 -8.82 10.72 2.74
N TRP A 40 -9.24 9.76 1.92
CA TRP A 40 -8.67 8.42 1.88
C TRP A 40 -7.17 8.44 1.60
N THR A 41 -6.73 9.15 0.56
CA THR A 41 -5.31 9.30 0.24
C THR A 41 -4.52 9.93 1.38
N THR A 42 -5.07 10.94 2.05
CA THR A 42 -4.40 11.55 3.21
C THR A 42 -4.22 10.54 4.35
N MET A 43 -5.23 9.70 4.59
CA MET A 43 -5.15 8.64 5.61
C MET A 43 -4.19 7.51 5.24
N THR A 44 -3.76 7.38 3.98
CA THR A 44 -2.71 6.42 3.61
C THR A 44 -1.30 6.85 4.03
N TYR A 45 -1.03 8.15 4.23
CA TYR A 45 0.30 8.61 4.63
C TYR A 45 0.72 8.16 6.03
N PRO A 46 -0.13 8.26 7.07
CA PRO A 46 0.19 7.68 8.38
C PRO A 46 0.50 6.18 8.29
N ILE A 47 -0.29 5.42 7.50
CA ILE A 47 -0.06 3.98 7.29
C ILE A 47 1.32 3.76 6.65
N GLY A 48 1.68 4.56 5.65
CA GLY A 48 3.00 4.53 5.02
C GLY A 48 4.15 4.82 5.98
N ILE A 49 3.99 5.79 6.89
CA ILE A 49 5.00 6.13 7.90
C ILE A 49 5.22 4.97 8.87
N LEU A 50 4.15 4.29 9.30
CA LEU A 50 4.27 3.11 10.15
C LEU A 50 4.99 1.97 9.45
N PHE A 51 4.67 1.74 8.18
CA PHE A 51 5.40 0.77 7.38
C PHE A 51 6.87 1.15 7.30
N LEU A 52 7.21 2.37 6.85
CA LEU A 52 8.59 2.84 6.73
C LEU A 52 9.37 2.73 8.05
N HIS A 53 8.76 3.04 9.18
CA HIS A 53 9.40 2.91 10.49
C HIS A 53 9.70 1.45 10.85
N ASN A 54 8.81 0.52 10.48
CA ASN A 54 8.94 -0.90 10.81
C ASN A 54 9.64 -1.71 9.70
N CYS A 55 9.89 -1.15 8.52
CA CYS A 55 10.60 -1.80 7.41
C CYS A 55 12.02 -2.25 7.79
N HIS A 56 12.62 -1.61 8.79
CA HIS A 56 13.97 -1.94 9.28
C HIS A 56 13.98 -2.96 10.42
N TRP A 57 12.81 -3.38 10.92
CA TRP A 57 12.75 -4.30 12.04
C TRP A 57 13.02 -5.74 11.59
N PRO A 58 13.70 -6.55 12.42
CA PRO A 58 13.83 -7.98 12.17
C PRO A 58 12.45 -8.61 11.99
N SER A 59 12.32 -9.51 11.01
CA SER A 59 11.07 -10.23 10.71
C SER A 59 10.79 -11.35 11.74
N THR A 60 10.65 -10.96 13.02
CA THR A 60 10.35 -11.86 14.14
C THR A 60 8.87 -11.77 14.52
N LYS A 61 8.41 -12.77 15.28
CA LYS A 61 7.03 -12.81 15.81
C LYS A 61 6.78 -11.64 16.77
N GLU A 62 7.80 -11.28 17.55
CA GLU A 62 7.79 -10.18 18.51
C GLU A 62 7.65 -8.83 17.81
N SER A 63 8.42 -8.60 16.73
CA SER A 63 8.31 -7.39 15.91
C SER A 63 6.93 -7.28 15.27
N ALA A 64 6.41 -8.38 14.72
CA ALA A 64 5.07 -8.42 14.13
C ALA A 64 3.98 -8.10 15.18
N ARG A 65 4.09 -8.67 16.38
CA ARG A 65 3.18 -8.38 17.50
C ARG A 65 3.24 -6.91 17.91
N SER A 66 4.44 -6.35 18.02
CA SER A 66 4.64 -4.93 18.36
C SER A 66 4.06 -3.99 17.30
N PHE A 67 4.26 -4.30 16.01
CA PHE A 67 3.61 -3.58 14.91
C PHE A 67 2.08 -3.63 15.00
N TRP A 68 1.52 -4.80 15.32
CA TRP A 68 0.08 -4.95 15.54
C TRP A 68 -0.44 -4.13 16.73
N MET A 69 0.24 -4.19 17.87
CA MET A 69 -0.13 -3.41 19.05
C MET A 69 -0.07 -1.90 18.77
N MET A 70 0.94 -1.45 18.04
CA MET A 70 1.07 -0.06 17.61
C MET A 70 -0.09 0.33 16.67
N THR A 71 -0.38 -0.48 15.65
CA THR A 71 -1.49 -0.25 14.70
C THR A 71 -2.84 -0.15 15.41
N LEU A 72 -3.13 -1.08 16.33
CA LEU A 72 -4.34 -1.05 17.15
C LEU A 72 -4.38 0.16 18.09
N SER A 73 -3.24 0.54 18.68
CA SER A 73 -3.12 1.72 19.54
C SER A 73 -3.44 3.01 18.79
N MET A 74 -3.08 3.13 17.51
CA MET A 74 -3.48 4.26 16.67
C MET A 74 -4.93 4.19 16.18
N TRP A 75 -5.49 2.99 16.01
CA TRP A 75 -6.90 2.82 15.66
C TRP A 75 -7.83 3.34 16.77
N LEU A 76 -7.43 3.17 18.03
CA LEU A 76 -8.23 3.56 19.18
C LEU A 76 -8.58 5.07 19.23
N PRO A 77 -7.63 6.03 19.15
CA PRO A 77 -7.95 7.45 19.14
C PRO A 77 -8.72 7.89 17.90
N VAL A 78 -8.48 7.26 16.74
CA VAL A 78 -9.27 7.52 15.52
C VAL A 78 -10.72 7.11 15.74
N SER A 79 -10.96 5.91 16.27
CA SER A 79 -12.29 5.42 16.63
C SER A 79 -12.94 6.33 17.66
N LEU A 80 -12.21 6.74 18.70
CA LEU A 80 -12.74 7.64 19.73
C LEU A 80 -13.13 9.01 19.17
N GLY A 81 -12.32 9.61 18.30
CA GLY A 81 -12.64 10.88 17.64
C GLY A 81 -13.88 10.77 16.75
N LEU A 82 -14.04 9.65 16.05
CA LEU A 82 -15.21 9.40 15.21
C LEU A 82 -16.48 9.12 16.05
N HIS A 83 -16.34 8.41 17.16
CA HIS A 83 -17.40 8.26 18.14
C HIS A 83 -17.81 9.62 18.71
N TYR A 84 -16.85 10.46 19.09
CA TYR A 84 -17.11 11.80 19.62
C TYR A 84 -17.80 12.72 18.61
N THR A 85 -17.35 12.72 17.35
CA THR A 85 -17.98 13.53 16.28
C THR A 85 -19.39 13.05 15.94
N THR A 86 -19.62 11.74 15.92
CA THR A 86 -20.97 11.17 15.74
C THR A 86 -21.88 11.56 16.91
N TRP A 87 -21.33 11.53 18.13
CA TRP A 87 -22.04 11.93 19.35
C TRP A 87 -22.43 13.41 19.33
N SER A 88 -21.51 14.30 18.97
CA SER A 88 -21.73 15.75 18.95
C SER A 88 -22.63 16.22 17.79
N SER A 89 -22.60 15.53 16.65
CA SER A 89 -23.37 15.91 15.46
C SER A 89 -24.81 15.39 15.45
N SER A 90 -25.10 14.36 16.24
CA SER A 90 -26.42 13.72 16.25
C SER A 90 -27.37 14.39 17.24
N ARG A 91 -28.55 14.82 16.74
CA ARG A 91 -29.60 15.47 17.55
C ARG A 91 -30.45 14.51 18.38
N SER A 92 -30.56 13.23 17.99
CA SER A 92 -31.36 12.23 18.71
C SER A 92 -30.48 11.10 19.27
N LEU A 93 -30.87 10.57 20.43
CA LEU A 93 -30.19 9.41 21.04
C LEU A 93 -30.25 8.17 20.13
N PHE A 94 -31.40 7.94 19.48
CA PHE A 94 -31.57 6.83 18.55
C PHE A 94 -30.58 6.89 17.39
N SER A 95 -30.39 8.06 16.76
CA SER A 95 -29.42 8.25 15.68
C SER A 95 -27.98 7.97 16.14
N ARG A 96 -27.65 8.29 17.40
CA ARG A 96 -26.33 7.98 17.99
C ARG A 96 -26.13 6.48 18.10
N TYR A 97 -27.10 5.75 18.66
CA TYR A 97 -27.03 4.30 18.78
C TYR A 97 -26.89 3.61 17.42
N VAL A 98 -27.68 4.03 16.43
CA VAL A 98 -27.59 3.49 15.06
C VAL A 98 -26.22 3.80 14.45
N GLY A 99 -25.73 5.03 14.58
CA GLY A 99 -24.41 5.42 14.07
C GLY A 99 -23.27 4.60 14.70
N HIS A 100 -23.27 4.44 16.02
CA HIS A 100 -22.28 3.65 16.73
C HIS A 100 -22.38 2.15 16.41
N PHE A 101 -23.59 1.61 16.31
CA PHE A 101 -23.80 0.21 15.96
C PHE A 101 -23.31 -0.08 14.53
N LEU A 102 -23.64 0.78 13.57
CA LEU A 102 -23.19 0.64 12.18
C LEU A 102 -21.67 0.77 12.09
N TRP A 103 -21.07 1.73 12.80
CA TRP A 103 -19.62 1.87 12.85
C TRP A 103 -18.95 0.60 13.38
N PHE A 104 -19.33 0.16 14.57
CA PHE A 104 -18.78 -1.04 15.17
C PHE A 104 -18.99 -2.27 14.29
N SER A 105 -20.19 -2.45 13.74
CA SER A 105 -20.51 -3.63 12.93
C SER A 105 -19.75 -3.64 11.60
N VAL A 106 -19.71 -2.51 10.87
CA VAL A 106 -19.15 -2.45 9.53
C VAL A 106 -17.63 -2.27 9.56
N TRP A 107 -17.13 -1.36 10.40
CA TRP A 107 -15.70 -1.04 10.43
C TRP A 107 -14.94 -1.97 11.36
N ASP A 108 -15.31 -2.03 12.64
CA ASP A 108 -14.52 -2.78 13.62
C ASP A 108 -14.68 -4.30 13.42
N CYS A 109 -15.92 -4.80 13.37
CA CYS A 109 -16.22 -6.24 13.29
C CYS A 109 -16.00 -6.85 11.91
N MET A 110 -16.36 -6.17 10.82
CA MET A 110 -16.29 -6.77 9.48
C MET A 110 -14.98 -6.49 8.76
N LEU A 111 -14.32 -5.36 9.06
CA LEU A 111 -13.13 -4.94 8.33
C LEU A 111 -11.87 -5.05 9.19
N VAL A 112 -11.79 -4.35 10.32
CA VAL A 112 -10.56 -4.24 11.10
C VAL A 112 -10.18 -5.58 11.73
N PHE A 113 -11.06 -6.23 12.50
CA PHE A 113 -10.70 -7.48 13.17
C PHE A 113 -10.43 -8.65 12.21
N PRO A 114 -11.28 -8.93 11.19
CA PRO A 114 -11.05 -10.04 10.29
C PRO A 114 -9.83 -9.84 9.39
N LEU A 115 -9.64 -8.62 8.87
CA LEU A 115 -8.46 -8.31 8.05
C LEU A 115 -7.19 -8.41 8.90
N SER A 116 -7.22 -7.90 10.13
CA SER A 116 -6.09 -8.00 11.04
C SER A 116 -5.77 -9.45 11.40
N GLY A 117 -6.79 -10.25 11.70
CA GLY A 117 -6.66 -11.68 11.94
C GLY A 117 -6.08 -12.42 10.74
N LYS A 118 -6.56 -12.13 9.52
CA LYS A 118 -6.05 -12.74 8.29
C LYS A 118 -4.62 -12.35 7.95
N LEU A 119 -4.25 -11.08 8.16
CA LEU A 119 -2.89 -10.61 7.98
C LEU A 119 -1.95 -11.20 9.04
N ALA A 120 -2.37 -11.28 10.30
CA ALA A 120 -1.63 -11.93 11.36
C ALA A 120 -1.43 -13.43 11.04
N GLU A 121 -2.49 -14.13 10.66
CA GLU A 121 -2.45 -15.52 10.21
C GLU A 121 -1.43 -15.68 9.07
N ALA A 122 -1.51 -14.85 8.03
CA ALA A 122 -0.58 -14.90 6.90
C ALA A 122 0.88 -14.63 7.29
N VAL A 123 1.14 -13.76 8.26
CA VAL A 123 2.48 -13.48 8.78
C VAL A 123 3.00 -14.64 9.62
N PHE A 124 2.17 -15.19 10.52
CA PHE A 124 2.55 -16.27 11.42
C PHE A 124 2.54 -17.66 10.75
N SER A 125 1.80 -17.82 9.65
CA SER A 125 1.78 -19.04 8.84
C SER A 125 2.93 -19.10 7.84
N ARG A 126 3.76 -18.06 7.72
CA ARG A 126 4.99 -18.14 6.93
C ARG A 126 5.84 -19.25 7.53
N LYS A 127 6.15 -20.26 6.72
CA LYS A 127 7.14 -21.28 7.08
C LYS A 127 8.42 -20.56 7.45
N GLU A 128 9.07 -21.03 8.51
CA GLU A 128 10.40 -20.55 8.88
C GLU A 128 11.30 -20.59 7.66
N CYS A 129 12.09 -19.54 7.48
CA CYS A 129 12.95 -19.40 6.33
C CYS A 129 13.99 -20.53 6.37
N THR A 130 13.77 -21.62 5.63
CA THR A 130 14.74 -22.71 5.50
C THR A 130 15.93 -22.33 4.63
N ASN A 131 16.03 -21.05 4.23
CA ASN A 131 17.12 -20.57 3.42
C ASN A 131 18.40 -20.60 4.27
N ARG A 132 19.41 -21.30 3.76
CA ARG A 132 20.75 -21.40 4.35
C ARG A 132 21.31 -20.04 4.79
N LEU A 133 20.99 -18.98 4.05
CA LEU A 133 21.44 -17.61 4.33
C LEU A 133 20.98 -17.05 5.68
N PHE A 134 19.83 -17.51 6.19
CA PHE A 134 19.18 -16.95 7.36
C PHE A 134 19.06 -17.96 8.52
N ASN A 135 19.48 -19.21 8.29
CA ASN A 135 19.39 -20.28 9.27
C ASN A 135 20.68 -20.34 10.10
N HIS A 136 20.85 -19.37 10.99
CA HIS A 136 21.96 -19.31 11.95
C HIS A 136 21.69 -20.27 13.12
N ALA A 137 21.61 -21.58 12.86
CA ALA A 137 21.87 -22.52 13.96
C ALA A 137 23.37 -22.42 14.29
N GLU A 138 23.71 -22.24 15.56
CA GLU A 138 25.11 -22.17 16.01
C GLU A 138 25.89 -23.38 15.46
N GLY A 139 26.87 -23.11 14.59
CA GLY A 139 27.72 -24.14 13.97
C GLY A 139 27.33 -24.57 12.55
N THR A 140 26.23 -24.06 11.97
CA THR A 140 25.90 -24.25 10.55
C THR A 140 26.00 -22.94 9.76
N GLU A 141 27.14 -22.27 9.85
CA GLU A 141 27.61 -21.62 8.62
C GLU A 141 28.02 -22.79 7.71
N GLN A 142 27.79 -22.75 6.42
CA GLN A 142 28.87 -22.21 5.61
C GLN A 142 28.33 -22.00 4.20
N PHE A 143 28.31 -20.74 3.79
CA PHE A 143 28.68 -20.48 2.42
C PHE A 143 30.00 -21.20 2.11
N ASN A 144 30.19 -21.62 0.87
CA ASN A 144 31.38 -22.42 0.50
C ASN A 144 32.72 -21.67 0.71
N GLY A 145 32.68 -20.37 1.04
CA GLY A 145 33.83 -19.58 1.47
C GLY A 145 33.47 -18.11 1.75
N PRO A 146 34.47 -17.27 2.07
CA PRO A 146 34.27 -15.85 2.39
C PRO A 146 33.88 -14.97 1.19
N LYS A 147 34.13 -15.41 -0.05
CA LYS A 147 33.80 -14.65 -1.26
C LYS A 147 32.49 -15.12 -1.85
N ILE A 148 31.44 -14.37 -1.61
CA ILE A 148 30.09 -14.68 -2.08
C ILE A 148 29.64 -13.58 -3.04
N VAL A 149 29.11 -13.96 -4.19
CA VAL A 149 28.46 -13.05 -5.13
C VAL A 149 27.00 -13.43 -5.31
N ILE A 150 26.13 -12.41 -5.29
CA ILE A 150 24.69 -12.58 -5.49
C ILE A 150 24.34 -11.99 -6.87
N LEU A 151 23.88 -12.84 -7.78
CA LEU A 151 23.48 -12.46 -9.12
C LEU A 151 21.96 -12.28 -9.20
N GLY A 152 21.55 -11.02 -9.36
CA GLY A 152 20.16 -10.68 -9.69
C GLY A 152 19.86 -10.87 -11.18
N ASN A 153 18.61 -11.15 -11.53
CA ASN A 153 18.15 -11.32 -12.92
C ASN A 153 17.87 -9.99 -13.64
N GLY A 154 18.59 -8.92 -13.28
CA GLY A 154 18.41 -7.61 -13.91
C GLY A 154 18.93 -7.62 -15.35
N PRO A 155 18.27 -6.94 -16.31
CA PRO A 155 18.76 -6.86 -17.69
C PRO A 155 20.13 -6.16 -17.81
N SER A 156 20.51 -5.37 -16.81
CA SER A 156 21.85 -4.77 -16.71
C SER A 156 22.99 -5.80 -16.67
N LEU A 157 22.69 -7.05 -16.29
CA LEU A 157 23.66 -8.14 -16.25
C LEU A 157 24.15 -8.56 -17.65
N ALA A 158 23.30 -8.41 -18.68
CA ALA A 158 23.64 -8.72 -20.07
C ALA A 158 24.13 -7.50 -20.87
N LEU A 159 23.95 -6.29 -20.32
CA LEU A 159 24.33 -5.03 -20.96
C LEU A 159 25.62 -4.42 -20.39
N GLY A 160 26.13 -4.97 -19.28
CA GLY A 160 27.33 -4.50 -18.60
C GLY A 160 28.61 -5.20 -19.05
N ASP A 161 29.69 -4.95 -18.31
CA ASP A 161 30.99 -5.55 -18.56
C ASP A 161 30.96 -7.07 -18.34
N PRO A 162 31.75 -7.86 -19.11
CA PRO A 162 31.82 -9.30 -18.97
C PRO A 162 32.60 -9.68 -17.71
N LEU A 163 31.88 -9.81 -16.58
CA LEU A 163 32.45 -10.13 -15.27
C LEU A 163 32.45 -11.64 -14.97
N GLY A 164 32.15 -12.50 -15.94
CA GLY A 164 31.99 -13.95 -15.72
C GLY A 164 33.21 -14.59 -15.04
N ALA A 165 34.42 -14.30 -15.52
CA ALA A 165 35.65 -14.83 -14.92
C ALA A 165 35.88 -14.35 -13.47
N ALA A 166 35.45 -13.13 -13.13
CA ALA A 166 35.52 -12.62 -11.76
C ALA A 166 34.46 -13.27 -10.85
N ILE A 167 33.27 -13.53 -11.39
CA ILE A 167 32.18 -14.25 -10.72
C ILE A 167 32.58 -15.70 -10.45
N ASP A 168 33.20 -16.39 -11.41
CA ASP A 168 33.68 -17.76 -11.26
C ASP A 168 34.81 -17.91 -10.23
N SER A 169 35.51 -16.81 -9.93
CA SER A 169 36.56 -16.79 -8.90
C SER A 169 36.02 -16.70 -7.46
N MET A 170 34.70 -16.59 -7.31
CA MET A 170 34.02 -16.52 -6.02
C MET A 170 33.84 -17.93 -5.45
N ASP A 171 33.91 -18.05 -4.12
CA ASP A 171 33.73 -19.33 -3.44
C ASP A 171 32.27 -19.81 -3.56
N GLU A 172 31.33 -18.85 -3.66
CA GLU A 172 29.92 -19.13 -3.87
C GLU A 172 29.21 -18.09 -4.75
N VAL A 173 28.35 -18.59 -5.64
CA VAL A 173 27.52 -17.79 -6.53
C VAL A 173 26.04 -18.10 -6.26
N VAL A 174 25.29 -17.13 -5.73
CA VAL A 174 23.85 -17.26 -5.45
C VAL A 174 23.06 -16.62 -6.59
N ARG A 175 22.18 -17.40 -7.23
CA ARG A 175 21.34 -16.96 -8.37
C ARG A 175 19.86 -17.07 -8.02
N PHE A 176 19.04 -16.18 -8.56
CA PHE A 176 17.59 -16.20 -8.34
C PHE A 176 16.82 -16.78 -9.55
N ASN A 177 15.66 -17.38 -9.28
CA ASN A 177 14.66 -17.78 -10.30
C ASN A 177 15.21 -18.60 -11.47
N ASN A 178 15.81 -19.75 -11.18
CA ASN A 178 16.19 -20.78 -12.17
C ASN A 178 16.95 -20.20 -13.39
N PHE A 179 17.80 -19.20 -13.14
CA PHE A 179 18.55 -18.51 -14.19
C PHE A 179 19.48 -19.49 -14.90
N GLN A 180 19.13 -19.87 -16.14
CA GLN A 180 19.87 -20.87 -16.89
C GLN A 180 20.98 -20.22 -17.71
N MET A 181 22.21 -20.46 -17.30
CA MET A 181 23.42 -19.93 -17.91
C MET A 181 23.68 -20.46 -19.32
N LYS A 182 23.68 -21.79 -19.44
CA LYS A 182 24.12 -22.51 -20.64
C LYS A 182 23.21 -22.30 -21.85
N THR A 183 21.92 -22.10 -21.61
CA THR A 183 20.92 -21.88 -22.65
C THR A 183 20.85 -20.42 -23.09
N SER A 184 21.35 -19.47 -22.28
CA SER A 184 21.24 -18.03 -22.53
C SER A 184 22.45 -17.42 -23.23
N GLY A 185 23.58 -18.13 -23.32
CA GLY A 185 24.82 -17.60 -23.90
C GLY A 185 25.47 -16.47 -23.08
N LEU A 186 25.14 -16.35 -21.79
CA LEU A 186 25.59 -15.26 -20.91
C LEU A 186 26.83 -15.62 -20.08
N GLU A 187 27.50 -16.73 -20.37
CA GLU A 187 28.65 -17.26 -19.61
C GLU A 187 29.75 -16.19 -19.43
N ALA A 188 30.08 -15.44 -20.48
CA ALA A 188 31.09 -14.38 -20.41
C ALA A 188 30.75 -13.26 -19.39
N TRP A 189 29.48 -13.03 -19.08
CA TRP A 189 29.02 -11.99 -18.15
C TRP A 189 28.70 -12.51 -16.76
N THR A 190 28.43 -13.80 -16.62
CA THR A 190 27.74 -14.34 -15.44
C THR A 190 28.35 -15.61 -14.86
N GLY A 191 29.45 -16.11 -15.45
CA GLY A 191 30.18 -17.30 -15.00
C GLY A 191 29.46 -18.59 -15.38
#